data_AF-A0A4D6UWA2-F1
#
_entry.id   AF-A0A4D6UWA2-F1
#
_cell.length_a   1.000
_cell.length_b   1.000
_cell.length_c   1.000
_cell.angle_alpha   90.00
_cell.angle_beta   90.00
_cell.angle_gamma   90.00
#
_symmetry.space_group_name_H-M   'P 1'
#
loop_
_entity.id
_entity.type
_entity.pdbx_description
1 polymer ?
#
loop_
_entity_poly.entity_id
_entity_poly.type
_entity_poly.pdbx_seq_one_letter_code
_entity_poly.pdbx_strand_id
1 'polypeptide(L)'
;SEKGSNALLSRAWSPGWSNADKALTTFINGPLIEYSVNRKKADSATTSFLSPHLHFGEVSVRKVFHLVCLKQVLWTNEGNTAGEESVNLFLRSIVFREYSRYICFNRRHSLEFRNVEHWRGFRRLVVETSWVQCSQGEKGKPVP
;
A
#
# COMPACT_ATOMS: atom_id res chain seq x y z
N SER A 1 18.41 -4.19 28.87
CA SER A 1 18.23 -2.93 28.13
C SER A 1 17.33 -3.22 26.95
N GLU A 2 16.01 -3.04 27.11
CA GLU A 2 15.05 -3.17 26.01
C GLU A 2 15.44 -2.18 24.92
N LYS A 3 15.86 -2.68 23.75
CA LYS A 3 15.85 -1.83 22.56
C LYS A 3 14.39 -1.46 22.36
N GLY A 4 14.03 -0.19 22.57
CA GLY A 4 12.64 0.26 22.49
C GLY A 4 11.99 -0.21 21.20
N SER A 5 10.69 -0.53 21.22
CA SER A 5 9.96 -1.16 20.11
C SER A 5 10.20 -0.52 18.74
N ASN A 6 10.49 0.78 18.70
CA ASN A 6 10.82 1.54 17.48
C ASN A 6 12.16 1.15 16.83
N ALA A 7 13.12 0.62 17.59
CA ALA A 7 14.40 0.15 17.08
C ALA A 7 14.21 -1.01 16.09
N LEU A 8 13.18 -1.85 16.27
CA LEU A 8 12.86 -2.93 15.32
C LEU A 8 12.37 -2.38 13.98
N LEU A 9 11.67 -1.22 13.97
CA LEU A 9 11.21 -0.58 12.74
C LEU A 9 12.38 -0.12 11.87
N SER A 10 13.45 0.40 12.48
CA SER A 10 14.64 0.88 11.78
C SER A 10 15.40 -0.21 11.01
N ARG A 11 15.18 -1.49 11.36
CA ARG A 11 15.77 -2.63 10.63
C ARG A 11 15.06 -2.90 9.29
N ALA A 12 13.74 -2.65 9.23
CA ALA A 12 12.93 -2.94 8.05
C ALA A 12 12.69 -1.70 7.17
N TRP A 13 12.74 -0.50 7.77
CA TRP A 13 12.39 0.75 7.10
C TRP A 13 13.48 1.79 7.25
N SER A 14 13.81 2.41 6.12
CA SER A 14 14.74 3.54 6.04
C SER A 14 13.98 4.78 5.56
N PRO A 15 13.48 5.64 6.47
CA PRO A 15 12.76 6.85 6.08
C PRO A 15 13.66 7.83 5.29
N GLY A 16 13.04 8.78 4.59
CA GLY A 16 13.71 9.87 3.88
C GLY A 16 13.55 9.81 2.35
N TRP A 17 13.48 11.01 1.73
CA TRP A 17 13.22 11.18 0.29
C TRP A 17 14.23 10.45 -0.61
N SER A 18 15.51 10.40 -0.21
CA SER A 18 16.55 9.70 -0.99
C SER A 18 16.31 8.18 -1.00
N ASN A 19 15.90 7.62 0.14
CA ASN A 19 15.57 6.20 0.25
C ASN A 19 14.28 5.87 -0.51
N ALA A 20 13.29 6.78 -0.45
CA ALA A 20 12.07 6.65 -1.23
C ALA A 20 12.34 6.61 -2.74
N ASP A 21 13.27 7.43 -3.23
CA ASP A 21 13.61 7.45 -4.66
C ASP A 21 14.34 6.19 -5.12
N LYS A 22 15.23 5.68 -4.27
CA LYS A 22 15.89 4.38 -4.49
C LYS A 22 14.85 3.25 -4.52
N ALA A 23 13.95 3.20 -3.53
CA ALA A 23 12.89 2.19 -3.48
C ALA A 23 11.99 2.25 -4.72
N LEU A 24 11.64 3.45 -5.21
CA LEU A 24 10.87 3.64 -6.42
C LEU A 24 11.61 3.10 -7.64
N THR A 25 12.88 3.44 -7.78
CA THR A 25 13.71 3.01 -8.92
C THR A 25 13.91 1.49 -8.92
N THR A 26 14.19 0.90 -7.75
CA THR A 26 14.31 -0.56 -7.59
C THR A 26 13.00 -1.26 -7.94
N PHE A 27 11.86 -0.75 -7.50
CA PHE A 27 10.55 -1.32 -7.82
C PHE A 27 10.28 -1.29 -9.33
N ILE A 28 10.49 -0.13 -9.96
CA ILE A 28 10.22 0.09 -11.39
C ILE A 28 11.09 -0.78 -12.29
N ASN A 29 12.34 -1.04 -11.91
CA ASN A 29 13.28 -1.83 -12.71
C ASN A 29 13.29 -3.33 -12.37
N GLY A 30 12.58 -3.76 -11.32
CA GLY A 30 12.52 -5.16 -10.92
C GLY A 30 11.09 -5.66 -10.86
N PRO A 31 10.47 -5.72 -9.66
CA PRO A 31 9.20 -6.40 -9.42
C PRO A 31 7.99 -5.80 -10.15
N LEU A 32 8.08 -4.61 -10.75
CA LEU A 32 6.98 -4.03 -11.52
C LEU A 32 6.56 -4.92 -12.70
N ILE A 33 7.47 -5.63 -13.36
CA ILE A 33 7.12 -6.45 -14.54
C ILE A 33 6.18 -7.63 -14.19
N GLU A 34 6.35 -8.23 -13.00
CA GLU A 34 5.55 -9.36 -12.52
C GLU A 34 4.46 -8.94 -11.51
N TYR A 35 4.18 -7.63 -11.42
CA TYR A 35 3.24 -7.10 -10.43
C TYR A 35 1.84 -7.71 -10.58
N SER A 36 1.38 -7.99 -11.80
CA SER A 36 0.07 -8.59 -12.06
C SER A 36 -0.12 -9.94 -11.36
N VAL A 37 0.90 -10.80 -11.43
CA VAL A 37 0.90 -12.16 -10.86
C VAL A 37 1.14 -12.12 -9.36
N ASN A 38 2.13 -11.34 -8.93
CA ASN A 38 2.65 -11.43 -7.57
C ASN A 38 1.92 -10.53 -6.56
N ARG A 39 1.06 -9.58 -7.01
CA ARG A 39 0.31 -8.69 -6.12
C ARG A 39 -0.55 -9.40 -5.06
N LYS A 40 -1.03 -10.62 -5.35
CA LYS A 40 -1.87 -11.39 -4.43
C LYS A 40 -1.08 -12.26 -3.45
N LYS A 41 0.22 -12.44 -3.69
CA LYS A 41 1.08 -13.27 -2.86
C LYS A 41 1.67 -12.42 -1.73
N ALA A 42 1.57 -12.91 -0.49
CA ALA A 42 2.09 -12.23 0.70
C ALA A 42 3.44 -12.81 1.17
N ASP A 43 3.93 -13.86 0.52
CA ASP A 43 5.17 -14.57 0.87
C ASP A 43 6.44 -13.81 0.48
N SER A 44 6.35 -12.99 -0.57
CA SER A 44 7.50 -12.40 -1.26
C SER A 44 7.46 -10.88 -1.25
N ALA A 45 8.64 -10.26 -1.27
CA ALA A 45 8.82 -8.80 -1.35
C ALA A 45 8.56 -8.27 -2.78
N THR A 46 7.41 -8.60 -3.35
CA THR A 46 7.04 -8.33 -4.75
C THR A 46 6.22 -7.06 -4.93
N THR A 47 5.75 -6.46 -3.83
CA THR A 47 5.05 -5.17 -3.84
C THR A 47 6.04 -4.01 -3.75
N SER A 48 5.56 -2.79 -4.01
CA SER A 48 6.43 -1.62 -4.10
C SER A 48 7.02 -1.13 -2.79
N PHE A 49 6.45 -1.50 -1.64
CA PHE A 49 6.80 -0.93 -0.32
C PHE A 49 6.81 0.61 -0.26
N LEU A 50 6.20 1.30 -1.23
CA LEU A 50 6.20 2.76 -1.32
C LEU A 50 5.13 3.43 -0.44
N SER A 51 4.26 2.65 0.22
CA SER A 51 3.11 3.19 0.96
C SER A 51 3.50 4.22 2.03
N PRO A 52 4.49 3.96 2.92
CA PRO A 52 4.91 4.95 3.93
C PRO A 52 5.51 6.20 3.29
N HIS A 53 6.39 6.05 2.29
CA HIS A 53 7.01 7.17 1.58
C HIS A 53 5.96 8.06 0.88
N LEU A 54 4.94 7.44 0.28
CA LEU A 54 3.83 8.15 -0.35
C LEU A 54 2.88 8.79 0.67
N HIS A 55 2.76 8.22 1.87
CA HIS A 55 1.94 8.80 2.93
C HIS A 55 2.56 10.09 3.47
N PHE A 56 3.86 10.07 3.76
CA PHE A 56 4.60 11.22 4.28
C PHE A 56 5.04 12.23 3.20
N GLY A 57 4.79 11.94 1.93
CA GLY A 57 5.15 12.86 0.83
C GLY A 57 6.65 12.90 0.51
N GLU A 58 7.43 11.92 0.98
CA GLU A 58 8.84 11.76 0.67
C GLU A 58 9.09 11.47 -0.82
N VAL A 59 8.07 10.93 -1.50
CA VAL A 59 8.04 10.76 -2.95
C VAL A 59 6.77 11.36 -3.55
N SER A 60 6.92 12.10 -4.64
CA SER A 60 5.79 12.71 -5.35
C SER A 60 4.99 11.66 -6.12
N VAL A 61 3.67 11.66 -5.93
CA VAL A 61 2.74 10.80 -6.68
C VAL A 61 2.83 11.05 -8.18
N ARG A 62 3.01 12.31 -8.58
CA ARG A 62 3.17 12.70 -9.99
C ARG A 62 4.43 12.10 -10.59
N LYS A 63 5.52 12.04 -9.82
CA LYS A 63 6.78 11.39 -10.23
C LYS A 63 6.56 9.89 -10.45
N VAL A 64 5.90 9.22 -9.51
CA VAL A 64 5.57 7.78 -9.63
C VAL A 64 4.73 7.53 -10.88
N PHE A 65 3.65 8.31 -11.08
CA PHE A 65 2.77 8.17 -12.24
C PHE A 65 3.54 8.36 -13.56
N HIS A 66 4.34 9.43 -13.65
CA HIS A 66 5.12 9.73 -14.85
C HIS A 66 6.11 8.61 -15.20
N LEU A 67 6.88 8.13 -14.23
CA LEU A 67 7.87 7.07 -14.46
C LEU A 67 7.22 5.73 -14.87
N VAL A 68 6.05 5.41 -14.30
CA VAL A 68 5.30 4.22 -14.66
C VAL A 68 4.71 4.32 -16.07
N CYS A 69 4.17 5.48 -16.45
CA CYS A 69 3.71 5.72 -17.82
C CYS A 69 4.86 5.64 -18.84
N LEU A 70 6.05 6.15 -18.50
CA LEU A 70 7.23 5.98 -19.36
C LEU A 70 7.58 4.50 -19.56
N LYS A 71 7.55 3.68 -18.50
CA LYS A 71 7.75 2.24 -18.62
C LYS A 71 6.66 1.56 -19.45
N GLN A 72 5.41 2.00 -19.34
CA GLN A 72 4.32 1.48 -20.16
C GLN A 72 4.63 1.64 -21.65
N VAL A 73 5.00 2.85 -22.08
CA VAL A 73 5.35 3.13 -23.49
C VAL A 73 6.51 2.27 -23.97
N LEU A 74 7.56 2.11 -23.14
CA LEU A 74 8.69 1.26 -23.47
C LEU A 74 8.27 -0.21 -23.67
N TRP A 75 7.48 -0.77 -22.74
CA TRP A 75 7.02 -2.15 -22.84
C TRP A 75 6.01 -2.40 -23.95
N THR A 76 5.18 -1.41 -24.29
CA THR A 76 4.30 -1.48 -25.46
C THR A 76 5.14 -1.55 -26.75
N ASN A 77 6.22 -0.77 -26.86
CA ASN A 77 7.11 -0.82 -28.03
C ASN A 77 7.89 -2.15 -28.13
N GLU A 78 8.21 -2.77 -27.00
CA GLU A 78 8.88 -4.08 -26.92
C GLU A 78 7.90 -5.26 -27.11
N GLY A 79 6.59 -5.02 -27.17
CA GLY A 79 5.57 -6.06 -27.30
C GLY A 79 5.33 -6.88 -26.02
N ASN A 80 5.72 -6.36 -24.85
CA ASN A 80 5.58 -7.05 -23.57
C ASN A 80 4.19 -6.83 -22.95
N THR A 81 3.25 -7.71 -23.29
CA THR A 81 1.85 -7.66 -22.81
C THR A 81 1.71 -7.87 -21.31
N ALA A 82 2.55 -8.72 -20.70
CA ALA A 82 2.52 -8.97 -19.26
C ALA A 82 2.96 -7.74 -18.45
N GLY A 83 3.99 -7.03 -18.93
CA GLY A 83 4.43 -5.77 -18.34
C GLY A 83 3.36 -4.69 -18.42
N GLU A 84 2.65 -4.59 -19.54
CA GLU A 84 1.55 -3.64 -19.71
C GLU A 84 0.40 -3.88 -18.71
N GLU A 85 -0.01 -5.13 -18.53
CA GLU A 85 -1.03 -5.49 -17.53
C GLU A 85 -0.57 -5.12 -16.12
N SER A 86 0.68 -5.43 -15.79
CA SER A 86 1.27 -5.08 -14.50
C SER A 86 1.28 -3.58 -14.24
N VAL A 87 1.62 -2.76 -15.24
CA VAL A 87 1.56 -1.29 -15.14
C VAL A 87 0.13 -0.83 -14.90
N ASN A 88 -0.83 -1.31 -15.68
CA ASN A 88 -2.24 -0.92 -15.53
C ASN A 88 -2.78 -1.24 -14.13
N LEU A 89 -2.43 -2.41 -13.59
CA LEU A 89 -2.80 -2.81 -12.23
C LEU A 89 -2.10 -1.95 -11.16
N PHE A 90 -0.83 -1.60 -11.37
CA PHE A 90 -0.11 -0.71 -10.46
C PHE A 90 -0.69 0.70 -10.46
N LEU A 91 -0.97 1.29 -11.62
CA LEU A 91 -1.62 2.59 -11.75
C LEU A 91 -2.99 2.60 -11.07
N ARG A 92 -3.77 1.53 -11.23
CA ARG A 92 -5.06 1.38 -10.51
C ARG A 92 -4.88 1.44 -8.98
N SER A 93 -3.81 0.87 -8.45
CA SER A 93 -3.50 0.96 -7.01
C SER A 93 -3.21 2.40 -6.54
N ILE A 94 -2.52 3.19 -7.36
CA ILE A 94 -2.27 4.62 -7.10
C ILE A 94 -3.56 5.42 -7.19
N VAL A 95 -4.41 5.12 -8.17
CA VAL A 95 -5.73 5.76 -8.31
C VAL A 95 -6.61 5.50 -7.10
N PHE A 96 -6.59 4.30 -6.50
CA PHE A 96 -7.33 4.05 -5.25
C PHE A 96 -6.89 4.97 -4.10
N ARG A 97 -5.59 5.30 -4.01
CA ARG A 97 -5.08 6.26 -3.01
C ARG A 97 -5.63 7.67 -3.25
N GLU A 98 -5.66 8.14 -4.49
CA GLU A 98 -6.23 9.45 -4.83
C GLU A 98 -7.76 9.46 -4.69
N TYR A 99 -8.42 8.37 -5.05
CA TYR A 99 -9.86 8.21 -4.94
C TYR A 99 -10.33 8.21 -3.48
N SER A 100 -9.56 7.59 -2.58
CA SER A 100 -9.80 7.67 -1.14
C SER A 100 -9.83 9.12 -0.64
N ARG A 101 -8.86 9.95 -1.06
CA ARG A 101 -8.86 11.38 -0.74
C ARG A 101 -10.02 12.12 -1.37
N TYR A 102 -10.32 11.81 -2.63
CA TYR A 102 -11.44 12.41 -3.35
C TYR A 102 -12.78 12.14 -2.64
N ILE A 103 -13.03 10.90 -2.21
CA ILE A 103 -14.24 10.56 -1.45
C ILE A 103 -14.30 11.36 -0.16
N CYS A 104 -13.21 11.38 0.62
CA CYS A 104 -13.15 12.10 1.89
C CYS A 104 -13.36 13.61 1.71
N PHE A 105 -12.84 14.20 0.63
CA PHE A 105 -13.00 15.63 0.35
C PHE A 105 -14.41 15.97 -0.15
N ASN A 106 -14.97 15.17 -1.06
CA ASN A 106 -16.26 15.45 -1.68
C ASN A 106 -17.42 15.19 -0.70
N ARG A 107 -17.29 14.21 0.21
CA ARG A 107 -18.26 14.01 1.29
C ARG A 107 -18.01 14.96 2.47
N ARG A 108 -18.40 16.23 2.29
CA ARG A 108 -18.24 17.30 3.31
C ARG A 108 -18.89 17.00 4.68
N HIS A 109 -19.87 16.11 4.77
CA HIS A 109 -20.51 15.72 6.05
C HIS A 109 -19.80 14.59 6.82
N SER A 110 -18.67 14.06 6.31
CA SER A 110 -17.97 12.91 6.88
C SER A 110 -16.96 13.22 7.99
N LEU A 111 -16.77 14.50 8.37
CA LEU A 111 -15.74 14.92 9.34
C LEU A 111 -15.92 14.33 10.75
N GLU A 112 -17.09 13.79 11.07
CA GLU A 112 -17.38 13.12 12.36
C GLU A 112 -17.41 11.58 12.28
N PHE A 113 -16.66 10.96 11.36
CA PHE A 113 -16.62 9.50 11.17
C PHE A 113 -17.96 8.92 10.68
N ARG A 114 -18.29 9.15 9.39
CA ARG A 114 -19.58 8.74 8.79
C ARG A 114 -19.49 7.85 7.54
N ASN A 115 -18.38 7.12 7.36
CA ASN A 115 -18.24 6.20 6.22
C ASN A 115 -18.80 4.78 6.49
N VAL A 116 -19.23 4.48 7.72
CA VAL A 116 -19.80 3.18 8.12
C VAL A 116 -21.18 3.33 8.77
N GLU A 117 -21.92 4.41 8.45
CA GLU A 117 -23.23 4.68 9.06
C GLU A 117 -24.25 3.55 8.90
N HIS A 118 -24.19 2.80 7.80
CA HIS A 118 -25.06 1.64 7.60
C HIS A 118 -24.86 0.56 8.68
N TRP A 119 -23.69 0.53 9.34
CA TRP A 119 -23.40 -0.37 10.45
C TRP A 119 -23.78 0.19 11.83
N ARG A 120 -24.44 1.38 11.91
CA ARG A 120 -24.96 1.99 13.16
C ARG A 120 -25.84 1.03 13.96
N GLY A 121 -26.67 0.24 13.28
CA GLY A 121 -27.60 -0.70 13.91
C GLY A 121 -27.01 -2.08 14.22
N PHE A 122 -25.74 -2.33 13.86
CA PHE A 122 -25.12 -3.64 14.07
C PHE A 122 -24.71 -3.82 15.53
N ARG A 123 -25.30 -4.80 16.21
CA ARG A 123 -24.97 -5.12 17.61
C ARG A 123 -23.61 -5.82 17.69
N ARG A 124 -22.56 -5.06 18.01
CA ARG A 124 -21.23 -5.61 18.26
C ARG A 124 -21.19 -6.25 19.66
N LEU A 125 -20.70 -7.49 19.74
CA LEU A 125 -20.32 -8.09 21.01
C LEU A 125 -18.96 -7.49 21.42
N VAL A 126 -18.95 -6.73 22.51
CA VAL A 126 -17.72 -6.16 23.06
C VAL A 126 -17.20 -7.14 24.11
N VAL A 127 -16.21 -7.94 23.72
CA VAL A 127 -15.50 -8.87 24.60
C VAL A 127 -14.05 -8.44 24.64
N GLU A 128 -13.63 -7.85 25.76
CA GLU A 128 -12.31 -7.20 25.92
C GLU A 128 -11.16 -8.20 25.71
N THR A 129 -11.30 -9.42 26.21
CA THR A 129 -10.33 -10.51 26.05
C THR A 129 -10.14 -10.92 24.59
N SER A 130 -11.21 -10.83 23.78
CA SER A 130 -11.15 -11.20 22.36
C SER A 130 -10.32 -10.22 21.54
N TRP A 131 -10.18 -8.96 21.99
CA TRP A 131 -9.37 -7.96 21.29
C TRP A 131 -7.89 -8.21 21.56
N VAL A 132 -7.53 -8.45 22.81
CA VAL A 132 -6.16 -8.76 23.24
C VAL A 132 -5.63 -9.99 22.52
N GLN A 133 -6.40 -11.09 22.52
CA GLN A 133 -6.04 -12.33 21.80
C GLN A 133 -5.85 -12.10 20.30
N CYS A 134 -6.63 -11.20 19.68
CA CYS A 134 -6.46 -10.86 18.26
C CYS A 134 -5.16 -10.10 18.02
N SER A 135 -4.86 -9.12 18.87
CA SER A 135 -3.69 -8.26 18.74
C SER A 135 -2.37 -9.02 18.95
N GLN A 136 -2.40 -10.10 19.75
CA GLN A 136 -1.25 -10.96 20.01
C GLN A 136 -1.17 -12.15 19.04
N GLY A 137 -2.16 -12.34 18.16
CA GLY A 137 -2.18 -13.45 17.20
C GLY A 137 -2.57 -14.81 17.80
N GLU A 138 -3.20 -14.83 18.97
CA GLU A 138 -3.48 -16.04 19.75
C GLU A 138 -4.84 -16.69 19.43
N LYS A 139 -5.51 -16.30 18.33
CA LYS A 139 -6.86 -16.77 17.97
C LYS A 139 -6.94 -18.14 17.29
N GLY A 140 -5.92 -18.99 17.45
CA GLY A 140 -5.94 -20.37 16.94
C GLY A 140 -6.08 -20.50 15.42
N LYS A 141 -5.70 -19.47 14.64
CA LYS A 141 -5.73 -19.47 13.18
C LYS A 141 -4.38 -19.00 12.62
N PRO A 142 -3.79 -19.73 11.64
CA PRO A 142 -2.48 -19.38 11.08
C PRO A 142 -2.51 -18.10 10.21
N VAL A 143 -3.66 -17.78 9.61
CA VAL A 143 -3.92 -16.50 8.94
C VAL A 143 -5.21 -15.93 9.56
N PRO A 144 -5.16 -14.74 10.19
CA PRO A 144 -6.32 -14.12 10.83
C PRO A 144 -7.46 -13.75 9.88
#